data_AF-A0A960EU88-F1
#
_entry.id   AF-A0A960EU88-F1
#
_cell.length_a   1.000
_cell.length_b   1.000
_cell.length_c   1.000
_cell.angle_alpha   90.00
_cell.angle_beta   90.00
_cell.angle_gamma   90.00
#
_symmetry.space_group_name_H-M   'P 1'
#
loop_
_entity.id
_entity.type
_entity.pdbx_description
1 polymer ?
#
loop_
_entity_poly.entity_id
_entity_poly.type
_entity_poly.pdbx_seq_one_letter_code
_entity_poly.pdbx_strand_id
1 'polypeptide(L)'
;DTMQFVSADVGTVCMGLAASMGQFLLCAGAAGKRYALPHSQIMMHQPSGGIQGQASDIAIQAERMSYIKRLMAERIAFHTGQDVAQIEADSERDRWFTAPEAKDYGIIDRVITGREELA
;
A
#
# COMPACT_ATOMS: atom_id res chain seq x y z
N ASP A 1 10.31 0.90 5.52
CA ASP A 1 11.48 0.74 6.42
C ASP A 1 11.73 1.92 7.32
N THR A 2 12.08 3.12 6.83
CA THR A 2 12.34 4.28 7.71
C THR A 2 11.21 4.57 8.69
N MET A 3 9.95 4.55 8.23
CA MET A 3 8.77 4.73 9.10
C MET A 3 8.68 3.71 10.24
N GLN A 4 9.23 2.50 10.05
CA GLN A 4 9.23 1.42 11.04
C GLN A 4 10.49 1.41 11.91
N PHE A 5 11.57 2.03 11.42
CA PHE A 5 12.87 2.08 12.10
C PHE A 5 12.90 3.17 13.17
N VAL A 6 12.25 4.31 12.91
CA VAL A 6 12.20 5.41 13.88
C VAL A 6 11.36 5.04 15.10
N SER A 7 11.71 5.59 16.26
CA SER A 7 10.97 5.33 17.51
C SER A 7 9.64 6.08 17.61
N ALA A 8 9.44 7.11 16.79
CA ALA A 8 8.22 7.89 16.77
C ALA A 8 7.17 7.24 15.86
N ASP A 9 5.93 7.14 16.36
CA ASP A 9 4.81 6.70 15.53
C ASP A 9 4.62 7.62 14.33
N VAL A 10 4.61 7.04 13.13
CA VAL A 10 4.35 7.79 11.90
C VAL A 10 2.87 7.71 11.54
N GLY A 11 2.15 8.82 11.73
CA GLY A 11 0.80 8.97 11.21
C GLY A 11 0.80 9.24 9.70
N THR A 12 -0.14 8.65 8.97
CA THR A 12 -0.27 8.83 7.51
C THR A 12 -1.63 9.42 7.18
N VAL A 13 -1.67 10.41 6.29
CA VAL A 13 -2.92 11.07 5.87
C VAL A 13 -2.97 11.14 4.36
N CYS A 14 -3.95 10.48 3.75
CA CYS A 14 -4.22 10.60 2.33
C CYS A 14 -5.11 11.82 2.06
N MET A 15 -4.55 12.80 1.35
CA MET A 15 -5.27 13.98 0.87
C MET A 15 -5.32 13.95 -0.66
N GLY A 16 -6.44 13.52 -1.23
CA GLY A 16 -6.64 13.46 -2.68
C GLY A 16 -6.33 12.09 -3.27
N LEU A 17 -5.05 11.69 -3.37
CA LEU A 17 -4.67 10.42 -4.00
C LEU A 17 -3.53 9.71 -3.26
N ALA A 18 -3.72 8.42 -3.00
CA ALA A 18 -2.66 7.49 -2.62
C ALA A 18 -2.71 6.28 -3.55
N ALA A 19 -1.91 6.29 -4.61
CA ALA A 19 -1.87 5.23 -5.61
C ALA A 19 -0.51 4.52 -5.61
N SER A 20 -0.51 3.22 -5.89
CA SER A 20 0.71 2.42 -6.01
C SER A 20 1.57 2.52 -4.74
N MET A 21 2.85 2.91 -4.84
CA MET A 21 3.71 3.16 -3.68
C MET A 21 3.13 4.18 -2.68
N GLY A 22 2.27 5.11 -3.11
CA GLY A 22 1.55 6.00 -2.21
C GLY A 22 0.57 5.27 -1.31
N GLN A 23 -0.17 4.29 -1.84
CA GLN A 23 -1.03 3.40 -1.05
C GLN A 23 -0.21 2.53 -0.10
N PHE A 24 0.92 1.99 -0.57
CA PHE A 24 1.83 1.19 0.25
C PHE A 24 2.33 1.98 1.47
N LEU A 25 2.76 3.23 1.28
CA LEU A 25 3.20 4.09 2.37
C LEU A 25 2.04 4.47 3.29
N LEU A 26 0.84 4.70 2.74
CA LEU A 26 -0.36 5.01 3.51
C LEU A 26 -0.68 3.90 4.52
N CYS A 27 -0.75 2.64 4.07
CA CYS A 27 -1.08 1.53 4.98
C CYS A 27 0.05 1.23 5.97
N ALA A 28 1.29 1.57 5.65
CA ALA A 28 2.45 1.38 6.51
C ALA A 28 2.55 2.38 7.67
N GLY A 29 1.61 3.33 7.80
CA GLY A 29 1.53 4.17 9.00
C GLY A 29 1.30 3.35 10.27
N ALA A 30 1.56 3.97 11.43
CA ALA A 30 1.32 3.34 12.73
C ALA A 30 -0.16 2.95 12.86
N ALA A 31 -0.43 1.76 13.41
CA ALA A 31 -1.79 1.26 13.58
C ALA A 31 -2.65 2.23 14.40
N GLY A 32 -3.87 2.50 13.93
CA GLY A 32 -4.76 3.51 14.51
C GLY A 32 -4.47 4.95 14.10
N LYS A 33 -3.38 5.21 13.35
CA LYS A 33 -2.93 6.55 12.92
C LYS A 33 -2.87 6.69 11.39
N ARG A 34 -3.67 5.91 10.66
CA ARG A 34 -3.76 5.96 9.19
C ARG A 34 -5.09 6.57 8.79
N TYR A 35 -5.04 7.64 8.01
CA TYR A 35 -6.19 8.51 7.76
C TYR A 35 -6.38 8.80 6.28
N ALA A 36 -7.61 9.12 5.88
CA ALA A 36 -7.90 9.71 4.58
C ALA A 36 -9.02 10.75 4.67
N LEU A 37 -9.00 11.74 3.78
CA LEU A 37 -10.14 12.65 3.57
C LEU A 37 -11.29 11.95 2.82
N PRO A 38 -12.55 12.44 2.91
CA PRO A 38 -13.73 11.72 2.44
C PRO A 38 -13.74 11.41 0.94
N HIS A 39 -13.08 12.25 0.14
CA HIS A 39 -13.02 12.13 -1.32
C HIS A 39 -11.66 11.64 -1.82
N SER A 40 -10.80 11.19 -0.91
CA SER A 40 -9.52 10.59 -1.30
C SER A 40 -9.74 9.29 -2.06
N GLN A 41 -8.93 9.09 -3.08
CA GLN A 41 -8.87 7.87 -3.87
C GLN A 41 -7.62 7.10 -3.49
N ILE A 42 -7.78 5.80 -3.29
CA ILE A 42 -6.68 4.89 -3.00
C ILE A 42 -6.65 3.83 -4.08
N MET A 43 -5.46 3.52 -4.60
CA MET A 43 -5.29 2.51 -5.65
C MET A 43 -4.15 1.57 -5.31
N MET A 44 -4.45 0.28 -5.33
CA MET A 44 -3.49 -0.80 -5.18
C MET A 44 -3.32 -1.51 -6.52
N HIS A 45 -2.06 -1.80 -6.88
CA HIS A 45 -1.73 -2.66 -8.01
C HIS A 45 -0.37 -3.33 -7.80
N GLN A 46 -0.07 -4.32 -8.62
CA GLN A 46 1.20 -5.01 -8.60
C GLN A 46 2.31 -4.07 -9.10
N PRO A 47 3.56 -4.29 -8.65
CA PRO A 47 4.70 -3.59 -9.22
C PRO A 47 4.82 -3.85 -10.71
N SER A 48 5.05 -2.79 -11.49
CA SER A 48 5.27 -2.87 -12.93
C SER A 48 6.72 -2.56 -13.29
N GLY A 49 7.27 -3.25 -14.30
CA GLY A 49 8.59 -2.96 -14.84
C GLY A 49 8.76 -3.53 -16.25
N GLY A 50 9.72 -2.97 -17.00
CA GLY A 50 10.16 -3.50 -18.28
C GLY A 50 11.49 -4.23 -18.13
N ILE A 51 11.65 -5.34 -18.86
CA ILE A 51 12.86 -6.15 -18.86
C ILE A 51 13.39 -6.24 -20.30
N GLN A 52 14.68 -6.01 -20.49
CA GLN A 52 15.37 -6.15 -21.78
C GLN A 52 16.83 -6.52 -21.54
N GLY A 53 17.40 -7.40 -22.37
CA GLY A 53 18.80 -7.80 -22.25
C GLY A 53 19.07 -9.20 -22.81
N GLN A 54 20.19 -9.79 -22.43
CA GLN A 54 20.46 -11.19 -22.72
C GLN A 54 19.51 -12.09 -21.93
N ALA A 55 19.31 -13.34 -22.39
CA ALA A 55 18.41 -14.28 -21.73
C ALA A 55 18.73 -14.46 -20.23
N SER A 56 20.02 -14.46 -19.86
CA SER A 56 20.47 -14.50 -18.45
C SER A 56 20.02 -13.27 -17.65
N ASP A 57 20.16 -12.08 -18.22
CA ASP A 57 19.76 -10.83 -17.55
C ASP A 57 18.24 -10.78 -17.38
N ILE A 58 17.49 -11.21 -18.40
CA ILE A 58 16.03 -11.31 -18.35
C ILE A 58 15.59 -12.22 -17.21
N ALA A 59 16.21 -13.39 -17.07
CA ALA A 59 15.90 -14.34 -16.00
C ALA A 59 16.16 -13.76 -14.61
N ILE A 60 17.33 -13.12 -14.40
CA ILE A 60 17.70 -12.48 -13.13
C ILE A 60 16.70 -11.37 -12.76
N GLN A 61 16.33 -10.52 -13.73
CA GLN A 61 15.39 -9.43 -13.49
C GLN A 61 13.97 -9.95 -13.20
N ALA A 62 13.51 -10.98 -13.91
CA ALA A 62 12.21 -11.59 -13.67
C ALA A 62 12.11 -12.22 -12.26
N GLU A 63 13.16 -12.90 -11.82
CA GLU A 63 13.25 -13.43 -10.45
C GLU A 63 13.20 -12.30 -9.41
N ARG A 64 13.96 -11.22 -9.63
CA ARG A 64 13.96 -10.06 -8.73
C ARG A 64 12.59 -9.37 -8.68
N MET A 65 11.90 -9.22 -9.80
CA MET A 65 10.55 -8.66 -9.85
C MET A 65 9.56 -9.53 -9.08
N SER A 66 9.66 -10.86 -9.22
CA SER A 66 8.84 -11.81 -8.48
C SER A 66 9.06 -11.70 -6.97
N TYR A 67 10.33 -11.56 -6.55
CA TYR A 67 10.66 -11.30 -5.15
C TYR A 67 10.03 -10.01 -4.61
N ILE A 68 10.14 -8.91 -5.37
CA ILE A 68 9.57 -7.61 -4.97
C ILE A 68 8.04 -7.68 -4.88
N LYS A 69 7.37 -8.30 -5.87
CA LYS A 69 5.92 -8.50 -5.87
C LYS A 69 5.46 -9.20 -4.60
N ARG A 70 6.09 -10.34 -4.26
CA ARG A 70 5.76 -11.10 -3.04
C ARG A 70 6.02 -10.29 -1.77
N LEU A 71 7.18 -9.65 -1.65
CA LEU A 71 7.52 -8.84 -0.49
C LEU A 71 6.52 -7.70 -0.26
N MET A 72 6.09 -7.03 -1.33
CA MET A 72 5.07 -5.99 -1.22
C MET A 72 3.72 -6.56 -0.78
N ALA A 73 3.30 -7.69 -1.33
CA ALA A 73 2.05 -8.35 -0.93
C ALA A 73 2.07 -8.74 0.56
N GLU A 74 3.15 -9.35 1.05
CA GLU A 74 3.34 -9.71 2.45
C GLU A 74 3.27 -8.49 3.39
N ARG A 75 3.87 -7.36 2.98
CA ARG A 75 3.88 -6.14 3.79
C ARG A 75 2.52 -5.43 3.78
N ILE A 76 1.84 -5.36 2.64
CA ILE A 76 0.49 -4.81 2.58
C ILE A 76 -0.44 -5.67 3.45
N ALA A 77 -0.39 -7.00 3.30
CA ALA A 77 -1.16 -7.95 4.10
C ALA A 77 -0.94 -7.76 5.61
N PHE A 78 0.32 -7.63 6.03
CA PHE A 78 0.68 -7.34 7.43
C PHE A 78 0.01 -6.06 7.95
N HIS A 79 0.01 -4.99 7.15
CA HIS A 79 -0.56 -3.71 7.57
C HIS A 79 -2.10 -3.66 7.47
N THR A 80 -2.70 -4.36 6.52
CA THR A 80 -4.16 -4.34 6.31
C THR A 80 -4.91 -5.38 7.14
N GLY A 81 -4.22 -6.44 7.56
CA GLY A 81 -4.84 -7.61 8.19
C GLY A 81 -5.50 -8.58 7.20
N GLN A 82 -5.40 -8.32 5.90
CA GLN A 82 -5.82 -9.26 4.85
C GLN A 82 -4.81 -10.41 4.74
N ASP A 83 -5.24 -11.55 4.18
CA ASP A 83 -4.29 -12.59 3.81
C ASP A 83 -3.48 -12.20 2.55
N VAL A 84 -2.30 -12.81 2.39
CA VAL A 84 -1.40 -12.50 1.27
C VAL A 84 -2.03 -12.84 -0.08
N ALA A 85 -2.81 -13.93 -0.16
CA ALA A 85 -3.43 -14.38 -1.40
C ALA A 85 -4.50 -13.39 -1.90
N GLN A 86 -5.25 -12.79 -0.96
CA GLN A 86 -6.22 -11.73 -1.22
C GLN A 86 -5.51 -10.48 -1.75
N ILE A 87 -4.39 -10.07 -1.14
CA ILE A 87 -3.60 -8.93 -1.66
C ILE A 87 -3.07 -9.21 -3.06
N GLU A 88 -2.55 -10.41 -3.32
CA GLU A 88 -2.06 -10.78 -4.65
C GLU A 88 -3.18 -10.76 -5.70
N ALA A 89 -4.33 -11.35 -5.39
CA ALA A 89 -5.49 -11.33 -6.28
C ALA A 89 -5.99 -9.90 -6.56
N ASP A 90 -6.04 -9.08 -5.51
CA ASP A 90 -6.57 -7.72 -5.57
C ASP A 90 -5.62 -6.71 -6.21
N SER A 91 -4.32 -6.98 -6.21
CA SER A 91 -3.30 -6.14 -6.83
C SER A 91 -2.96 -6.57 -8.25
N GLU A 92 -3.47 -7.70 -8.74
CA GLU A 92 -3.15 -8.20 -10.09
C GLU A 92 -3.54 -7.20 -11.20
N ARG A 93 -4.56 -6.38 -10.94
CA ARG A 93 -4.94 -5.21 -11.73
C ARG A 93 -5.15 -4.01 -10.83
N ASP A 94 -5.29 -2.84 -11.43
CA ASP A 94 -5.62 -1.62 -10.69
C ASP A 94 -6.94 -1.80 -9.94
N ARG A 95 -6.85 -1.86 -8.61
CA ARG A 95 -8.00 -1.90 -7.72
C ARG A 95 -8.12 -0.56 -7.02
N TRP A 96 -9.26 0.07 -7.22
CA TRP A 96 -9.59 1.39 -6.68
C TRP A 96 -10.46 1.26 -5.44
N PHE A 97 -10.22 2.14 -4.48
CA PHE A 97 -10.94 2.23 -3.22
C PHE A 97 -11.31 3.69 -2.96
N THR A 98 -12.58 3.89 -2.60
CA THR A 98 -13.00 5.10 -1.87
C THR A 98 -12.42 5.09 -0.46
N ALA A 99 -12.41 6.24 0.23
CA ALA A 99 -11.92 6.30 1.60
C ALA A 99 -12.66 5.34 2.57
N PRO A 100 -14.00 5.18 2.52
CA PRO A 100 -14.70 4.16 3.31
C PRO A 100 -14.27 2.73 2.98
N GLU A 101 -14.18 2.37 1.69
CA GLU A 101 -13.75 1.03 1.29
C GLU A 101 -12.31 0.74 1.71
N ALA A 102 -11.42 1.72 1.63
CA ALA A 102 -10.05 1.59 2.08
C ALA A 102 -9.95 1.38 3.59
N LYS A 103 -10.86 1.99 4.37
CA LYS A 103 -10.98 1.75 5.80
C LYS A 103 -11.45 0.33 6.08
N ASP A 104 -12.52 -0.09 5.43
CA ASP A 104 -13.09 -1.43 5.62
C ASP A 104 -12.13 -2.54 5.17
N TYR A 105 -11.29 -2.26 4.16
CA TYR A 105 -10.22 -3.15 3.71
C TYR A 105 -9.01 -3.18 4.65
N GLY A 106 -8.86 -2.19 5.54
CA GLY A 106 -7.76 -2.07 6.49
C GLY A 106 -6.54 -1.27 6.01
N ILE A 107 -6.63 -0.58 4.86
CA ILE A 107 -5.57 0.31 4.35
C ILE A 107 -5.40 1.53 5.25
N ILE A 108 -6.52 2.05 5.75
CA ILE A 108 -6.57 3.17 6.71
C ILE A 108 -7.41 2.78 7.91
N ASP A 109 -7.28 3.52 9.01
CA ASP A 109 -8.06 3.31 10.22
C ASP A 109 -9.30 4.20 10.26
N ARG A 110 -9.18 5.44 9.75
CA ARG A 110 -10.23 6.46 9.88
C ARG A 110 -10.35 7.35 8.65
N VAL A 111 -11.60 7.64 8.27
CA VAL A 111 -11.93 8.74 7.36
C VAL A 111 -12.20 9.97 8.22
N ILE A 112 -11.51 11.07 7.95
CA ILE A 112 -11.58 12.31 8.74
C ILE A 112 -12.03 13.48 7.88
N THR A 113 -12.72 14.44 8.49
CA THR A 113 -13.24 15.64 7.83
C THR A 113 -12.51 16.93 8.22
N GLY A 114 -11.84 16.91 9.37
CA GLY A 114 -11.09 18.05 9.89
C GLY A 114 -9.79 17.65 10.60
N ARG A 115 -8.97 18.64 10.92
CA ARG A 115 -7.65 18.45 11.55
C ARG A 115 -7.78 17.97 12.99
N GLU A 116 -8.83 18.39 13.68
CA GLU A 116 -9.17 18.06 15.05
C GLU A 116 -9.39 16.56 15.28
N GLU A 117 -9.60 15.79 14.22
CA GLU A 117 -9.79 14.34 14.30
C GLU A 117 -8.48 13.54 14.23
N LEU A 118 -7.35 14.19 13.94
CA LEU A 118 -6.02 13.58 13.97
C LEU A 118 -5.57 13.39 15.42
N ALA A 119 -5.41 12.13 15.82
CA ALA A 119 -4.86 11.71 17.12
C ALA A 119 -3.37 11.41 17.05
#